data_AF-A0A7C2R621-F1
#
_entry.id   AF-A0A7C2R621-F1
#
_cell.length_a   1.000
_cell.length_b   1.000
_cell.length_c   1.000
_cell.angle_alpha   90.00
_cell.angle_beta   90.00
_cell.angle_gamma   90.00
#
_symmetry.space_group_name_H-M   'P 1'
#
loop_
_entity.id
_entity.type
_entity.pdbx_description
1 polymer ?
#
loop_
_entity_poly.entity_id
_entity_poly.type
_entity_poly.pdbx_seq_one_letter_code
_entity_poly.pdbx_strand_id
1 'polypeptide(L)'
;MNSPAQACPLCSGTGWKPVEQEGVRRVVRCECRLETALERRLAAARLPPRYAGCSFENFQTGAPQSNPAFSDSLREAYFLAKRFAEEHPVHADFGLLFMGPCGAGKTHLAVAILRGLVEKGAECLFYDFRELLKSIQASYNPVSQTTEMQVLSPVLEAEVLLLDDLGASKPSTWVLDTVGHIINSRYNDKRVTLITTNYLDTPAQTGPVRDDTLADRIGERMRSRLYEMCRVVRLEAEDFRRRVKQAQYHFS
;
A
#
# COMPACT_ATOMS: atom_id res chain seq x y z
N MET A 1 -17.24 2.14 31.16
CA MET A 1 -18.44 1.27 31.12
C MET A 1 -18.79 1.07 29.66
N ASN A 2 -18.47 -0.09 29.07
CA ASN A 2 -18.88 -0.40 27.69
C ASN A 2 -20.36 -0.80 27.74
N SER A 3 -21.24 0.03 27.15
CA SER A 3 -22.62 -0.37 26.90
C SER A 3 -22.64 -1.66 26.06
N PRO A 4 -23.53 -2.62 26.38
CA PRO A 4 -23.68 -3.81 25.55
C PRO A 4 -24.07 -3.37 24.14
N ALA A 5 -23.31 -3.81 23.14
CA ALA A 5 -23.60 -3.52 21.73
C ALA A 5 -25.04 -3.97 21.43
N GLN A 6 -25.95 -3.00 21.23
CA GLN A 6 -27.34 -3.27 20.91
C GLN A 6 -27.41 -4.15 19.66
N ALA A 7 -28.19 -5.24 19.72
CA ALA A 7 -28.35 -6.15 18.59
C ALA A 7 -28.86 -5.37 17.37
N CYS A 8 -28.25 -5.61 16.20
CA CYS A 8 -28.57 -4.88 14.96
C CYS A 8 -30.08 -4.94 14.67
N PRO A 9 -30.78 -3.81 14.46
CA PRO A 9 -32.23 -3.77 14.29
C PRO A 9 -32.72 -4.46 13.00
N LEU A 10 -31.83 -4.67 12.02
CA LEU A 10 -32.16 -5.29 10.73
C LEU A 10 -32.10 -6.82 10.76
N CYS A 11 -31.21 -7.39 11.58
CA CYS A 11 -30.95 -8.84 11.60
C CYS A 11 -31.05 -9.46 12.99
N SER A 12 -31.30 -8.68 14.03
CA SER A 12 -31.36 -9.09 15.43
C SER A 12 -30.13 -9.90 15.88
N GLY A 13 -28.95 -9.57 15.33
CA GLY A 13 -27.69 -10.26 15.63
C GLY A 13 -27.43 -11.53 14.82
N THR A 14 -28.37 -12.01 14.00
CA THR A 14 -28.17 -13.21 13.14
C THR A 14 -27.20 -12.96 11.99
N GLY A 15 -27.08 -11.70 11.55
CA GLY A 15 -26.30 -11.30 10.38
C GLY A 15 -26.98 -11.53 9.04
N TRP A 16 -28.24 -11.96 9.03
CA TRP A 16 -29.06 -12.17 7.83
C TRP A 16 -30.34 -11.35 7.93
N LYS A 17 -30.74 -10.74 6.82
CA LYS A 17 -32.01 -10.00 6.72
C LYS A 17 -32.88 -10.55 5.59
N PRO A 18 -34.21 -10.60 5.78
CA PRO A 18 -35.12 -10.95 4.71
C PRO A 18 -35.20 -9.79 3.71
N VAL A 19 -35.24 -10.11 2.42
CA VAL A 19 -35.52 -9.18 1.33
C VAL A 19 -36.53 -9.81 0.38
N GLU A 20 -37.37 -8.99 -0.22
CA GLU A 20 -38.34 -9.41 -1.21
C GLU A 20 -37.91 -8.82 -2.56
N GLN A 21 -37.63 -9.70 -3.52
CA GLN A 21 -37.14 -9.31 -4.83
C GLN A 21 -37.95 -10.12 -5.86
N GLU A 22 -38.65 -9.41 -6.76
CA GLU A 22 -39.52 -10.03 -7.77
C GLU A 22 -40.59 -10.97 -7.19
N GLY A 23 -41.15 -10.63 -6.01
CA GLY A 23 -42.18 -11.43 -5.34
C GLY A 23 -41.65 -12.72 -4.68
N VAL A 24 -40.32 -12.93 -4.68
CA VAL A 24 -39.68 -14.06 -3.99
C VAL A 24 -38.99 -13.57 -2.73
N ARG A 25 -39.35 -14.15 -1.59
CA ARG A 25 -38.70 -13.89 -0.30
C ARG A 25 -37.37 -14.62 -0.23
N ARG A 26 -36.28 -13.87 -0.05
CA ARG A 26 -34.92 -14.39 0.09
C ARG A 26 -34.29 -13.86 1.38
N VAL A 27 -33.21 -14.50 1.82
CA VAL A 27 -32.36 -13.99 2.89
C VAL A 27 -31.02 -13.56 2.30
N VAL A 28 -30.58 -12.35 2.65
CA VAL A 28 -29.29 -11.79 2.24
C VAL A 28 -28.48 -11.45 3.48
N ARG A 29 -27.16 -11.31 3.33
CA ARG A 29 -26.32 -10.82 4.43
C ARG A 29 -26.75 -9.40 4.80
N CYS A 30 -26.87 -9.17 6.10
CA CYS A 30 -27.18 -7.84 6.64
C CYS A 30 -26.00 -6.89 6.43
N GLU A 31 -26.29 -5.61 6.15
CA GLU A 31 -25.27 -4.56 6.03
C GLU A 31 -24.37 -4.47 7.26
N CYS A 32 -24.91 -4.68 8.47
CA CYS A 32 -24.10 -4.62 9.69
C CYS A 32 -22.94 -5.64 9.68
N ARG A 33 -23.10 -6.80 9.03
CA ARG A 33 -22.04 -7.80 8.90
C ARG A 33 -21.03 -7.39 7.84
N LEU A 34 -21.46 -6.71 6.78
CA LEU A 34 -20.59 -6.18 5.74
C LEU A 34 -19.74 -5.03 6.31
N GLU A 35 -20.36 -4.10 7.04
CA GLU A 35 -19.68 -3.00 7.75
C GLU A 35 -18.67 -3.53 8.76
N THR A 36 -19.08 -4.44 9.65
CA THR A 36 -18.15 -5.05 10.62
C THR A 36 -17.01 -5.81 9.93
N ALA A 37 -17.27 -6.47 8.79
CA ALA A 37 -16.22 -7.15 8.04
C ALA A 37 -15.24 -6.15 7.39
N LEU A 38 -15.76 -5.04 6.83
CA LEU A 38 -14.95 -3.96 6.27
C LEU A 38 -14.07 -3.32 7.35
N GLU A 39 -14.64 -2.96 8.50
CA GLU A 39 -13.90 -2.41 9.64
C GLU A 39 -12.77 -3.34 10.08
N ARG A 40 -13.05 -4.65 10.17
CA ARG A 40 -12.04 -5.66 10.52
C ARG A 40 -10.92 -5.74 9.48
N ARG A 41 -11.25 -5.71 8.18
CA ARG A 41 -10.23 -5.73 7.12
C ARG A 41 -9.41 -4.44 7.10
N LEU A 42 -10.03 -3.28 7.28
CA LEU A 42 -9.32 -2.01 7.40
C LEU A 42 -8.38 -1.99 8.61
N ALA A 43 -8.81 -2.54 9.74
CA ALA A 43 -7.96 -2.68 10.92
C ALA A 43 -6.80 -3.67 10.67
N ALA A 44 -7.10 -4.82 10.05
CA ALA A 44 -6.10 -5.84 9.69
C ALA A 44 -5.08 -5.33 8.65
N ALA A 45 -5.49 -4.37 7.81
CA ALA A 45 -4.61 -3.73 6.84
C ALA A 45 -3.54 -2.82 7.44
N ARG A 46 -3.64 -2.45 8.73
CA ARG A 46 -2.62 -1.67 9.46
C ARG A 46 -2.25 -0.32 8.81
N LEU A 47 -3.21 0.32 8.12
CA LEU A 47 -2.99 1.65 7.55
C LEU A 47 -2.75 2.69 8.64
N PRO A 48 -1.62 3.42 8.62
CA PRO A 48 -1.38 4.52 9.55
C PRO A 48 -2.48 5.61 9.45
N PRO A 49 -2.89 6.23 10.57
CA PRO A 49 -3.93 7.28 10.58
C PRO A 49 -3.66 8.45 9.64
N ARG A 50 -2.38 8.77 9.39
CA ARG A 50 -1.98 9.83 8.44
C ARG A 50 -2.43 9.58 6.99
N TYR A 51 -2.75 8.34 6.63
CA TYR A 51 -3.23 7.96 5.30
C TYR A 51 -4.74 7.71 5.27
N ALA A 52 -5.47 8.00 6.34
CA ALA A 52 -6.91 7.78 6.41
C ALA A 52 -7.68 8.53 5.32
N GLY A 53 -7.16 9.67 4.87
CA GLY A 53 -7.73 10.47 3.79
C GLY A 53 -7.20 10.16 2.40
N CYS A 54 -6.28 9.21 2.18
CA CYS A 54 -5.78 8.94 0.83
C CYS A 54 -6.80 8.16 0.00
N SER A 55 -7.37 8.78 -1.04
CA SER A 55 -8.31 8.13 -1.97
C SER A 55 -8.06 8.57 -3.42
N PHE A 56 -8.73 7.94 -4.38
CA PHE A 56 -8.60 8.35 -5.78
C PHE A 56 -9.24 9.72 -6.04
N GLU A 57 -10.31 10.05 -5.32
CA GLU A 57 -11.10 11.28 -5.52
C GLU A 57 -10.33 12.55 -5.17
N ASN A 58 -9.38 12.47 -4.23
CA ASN A 58 -8.59 13.60 -3.78
C ASN A 58 -7.13 13.55 -4.22
N PHE A 59 -6.78 12.65 -5.13
CA PHE A 59 -5.47 12.65 -5.77
C PHE A 59 -5.40 13.76 -6.83
N GLN A 60 -4.45 14.68 -6.67
CA GLN A 60 -4.29 15.82 -7.57
C GLN A 60 -3.38 15.46 -8.74
N THR A 61 -3.95 15.42 -9.96
CA THR A 61 -3.20 15.17 -11.20
C THR A 61 -2.78 16.46 -11.91
N GLY A 62 -3.46 17.58 -11.63
CA GLY A 62 -3.07 18.89 -12.13
C GLY A 62 -1.93 19.44 -11.29
N ALA A 63 -0.70 19.43 -11.80
CA ALA A 63 0.34 20.26 -11.22
C ALA A 63 -0.09 21.74 -11.41
N PRO A 64 -0.15 22.57 -10.36
CA PRO A 64 -0.44 23.98 -10.57
C PRO A 64 0.78 24.62 -11.25
N GLN A 65 0.64 24.84 -12.56
CA GLN A 65 1.36 25.79 -13.41
C GLN A 65 2.86 25.58 -13.71
N SER A 66 3.57 24.57 -13.18
CA SER A 66 5.03 24.49 -13.37
C SER A 66 5.55 23.60 -14.52
N ASN A 67 4.90 22.48 -14.87
CA ASN A 67 5.32 21.63 -16.00
C ASN A 67 4.19 20.69 -16.51
N PRO A 68 3.77 20.76 -17.79
CA PRO A 68 2.80 19.83 -18.37
C PRO A 68 3.19 18.35 -18.25
N ALA A 69 4.48 18.02 -18.39
CA ALA A 69 4.96 16.63 -18.33
C ALA A 69 4.68 15.97 -16.97
N PHE A 70 4.74 16.72 -15.87
CA PHE A 70 4.38 16.22 -14.54
C PHE A 70 2.89 15.88 -14.46
N SER A 71 2.04 16.70 -15.06
CA SER A 71 0.59 16.45 -15.05
C SER A 71 0.26 15.17 -15.84
N ASP A 72 0.94 14.93 -16.96
CA ASP A 72 0.73 13.73 -17.76
C ASP A 72 1.24 12.47 -17.04
N SER A 73 2.42 12.53 -16.40
CA SER A 73 2.93 11.44 -15.56
C SER A 73 1.96 11.11 -14.41
N LEU A 74 1.43 12.12 -13.72
CA LEU A 74 0.48 11.92 -12.61
C LEU A 74 -0.86 11.38 -13.10
N ARG A 75 -1.36 11.82 -14.27
CA ARG A 75 -2.58 11.26 -14.88
C ARG A 75 -2.39 9.81 -15.27
N GLU A 76 -1.29 9.47 -15.93
CA GLU A 76 -1.00 8.09 -16.30
C GLU A 76 -0.92 7.20 -15.05
N ALA A 77 -0.16 7.63 -14.04
CA ALA A 77 -0.06 6.91 -12.77
C ALA A 77 -1.44 6.72 -12.10
N TYR A 78 -2.27 7.76 -12.09
CA TYR A 78 -3.64 7.70 -11.58
C TYR A 78 -4.49 6.67 -12.34
N PHE A 79 -4.50 6.72 -13.68
CA PHE A 79 -5.30 5.80 -14.50
C PHE A 79 -4.86 4.36 -14.32
N LEU A 80 -3.56 4.09 -14.27
CA LEU A 80 -3.03 2.76 -14.03
C LEU A 80 -3.40 2.24 -12.64
N ALA A 81 -3.25 3.07 -11.62
CA ALA A 81 -3.60 2.70 -10.25
C ALA A 81 -5.10 2.43 -10.10
N LYS A 82 -5.95 3.30 -10.65
CA LYS A 82 -7.41 3.15 -10.60
C LYS A 82 -7.86 1.90 -11.35
N ARG A 83 -7.38 1.71 -12.56
CA ARG A 83 -7.68 0.51 -13.38
C ARG A 83 -7.26 -0.77 -12.66
N PHE A 84 -6.07 -0.79 -12.05
CA PHE A 84 -5.60 -1.93 -11.26
C PHE A 84 -6.58 -2.26 -10.12
N ALA A 85 -7.01 -1.24 -9.36
CA ALA A 85 -7.99 -1.44 -8.29
C ALA A 85 -9.35 -1.91 -8.81
N GLU A 86 -9.80 -1.42 -9.97
CA GLU A 86 -11.08 -1.76 -10.62
C GLU A 86 -11.09 -3.18 -11.20
N GLU A 87 -9.99 -3.63 -11.80
CA GLU A 87 -9.90 -4.94 -12.47
C GLU A 87 -9.51 -6.09 -11.52
N HIS A 88 -9.00 -5.83 -10.32
CA HIS A 88 -8.69 -6.88 -9.35
C HIS A 88 -9.95 -7.72 -8.98
N PRO A 89 -9.87 -9.07 -8.96
CA PRO A 89 -8.67 -9.92 -9.03
C PRO A 89 -8.32 -10.48 -10.42
N VAL A 90 -8.91 -9.97 -11.51
CA VAL A 90 -8.69 -10.47 -12.89
C VAL A 90 -7.20 -10.48 -13.29
N HIS A 91 -6.39 -9.65 -12.63
CA HIS A 91 -4.95 -9.48 -12.83
C HIS A 91 -4.12 -9.76 -11.56
N ALA A 92 -4.53 -10.75 -10.74
CA ALA A 92 -3.95 -11.03 -9.43
C ALA A 92 -2.52 -11.61 -9.44
N ASP A 93 -1.86 -11.74 -10.59
CA ASP A 93 -0.52 -12.31 -10.71
C ASP A 93 0.61 -11.26 -10.77
N PHE A 94 0.28 -9.96 -10.88
CA PHE A 94 1.27 -8.89 -10.82
C PHE A 94 0.89 -7.78 -9.81
N GLY A 95 1.91 -7.10 -9.31
CA GLY A 95 1.79 -5.93 -8.45
C GLY A 95 2.15 -4.63 -9.16
N LEU A 96 2.26 -3.54 -8.41
CA LEU A 96 2.69 -2.24 -8.94
C LEU A 96 3.92 -1.73 -8.20
N LEU A 97 4.92 -1.27 -8.95
CA LEU A 97 6.12 -0.63 -8.43
C LEU A 97 6.06 0.87 -8.72
N PHE A 98 5.66 1.65 -7.71
CA PHE A 98 5.61 3.11 -7.79
C PHE A 98 6.99 3.71 -7.56
N MET A 99 7.52 4.41 -8.56
CA MET A 99 8.86 5.02 -8.53
C MET A 99 8.78 6.52 -8.84
N GLY A 100 9.60 7.33 -8.17
CA GLY A 100 9.57 8.78 -8.35
C GLY A 100 10.14 9.54 -7.15
N PRO A 101 10.25 10.87 -7.22
CA PRO A 101 10.82 11.67 -6.13
C PRO A 101 9.90 11.73 -4.90
N CYS A 102 10.48 12.15 -3.77
CA CYS A 102 9.74 12.42 -2.54
C CYS A 102 8.59 13.41 -2.79
N GLY A 103 7.43 13.13 -2.20
CA GLY A 103 6.27 14.03 -2.31
C GLY A 103 5.46 13.91 -3.60
N ALA A 104 5.84 13.05 -4.56
CA ALA A 104 5.12 12.89 -5.82
C ALA A 104 3.78 12.12 -5.74
N GLY A 105 3.36 11.67 -4.55
CA GLY A 105 2.06 11.00 -4.37
C GLY A 105 2.04 9.47 -4.53
N LYS A 106 3.21 8.81 -4.59
CA LYS A 106 3.34 7.34 -4.73
C LYS A 106 2.54 6.57 -3.67
N THR A 107 2.79 6.87 -2.39
CA THR A 107 2.09 6.22 -1.28
C THR A 107 0.61 6.53 -1.28
N HIS A 108 0.21 7.72 -1.75
CA HIS A 108 -1.22 8.07 -1.84
C HIS A 108 -1.94 7.14 -2.81
N LEU A 109 -1.43 6.97 -4.03
CA LEU A 109 -2.02 6.05 -5.01
C LEU A 109 -2.00 4.61 -4.51
N ALA A 110 -0.89 4.16 -3.93
CA ALA A 110 -0.78 2.80 -3.41
C ALA A 110 -1.79 2.53 -2.27
N VAL A 111 -1.99 3.49 -1.36
CA VAL A 111 -3.02 3.39 -0.31
C VAL A 111 -4.43 3.47 -0.89
N ALA A 112 -4.67 4.32 -1.89
CA ALA A 112 -5.98 4.41 -2.55
C ALA A 112 -6.38 3.07 -3.21
N ILE A 113 -5.43 2.40 -3.87
CA ILE A 113 -5.61 1.02 -4.36
C ILE A 113 -5.96 0.11 -3.18
N LEU A 114 -5.10 0.06 -2.16
CA LEU A 114 -5.24 -0.87 -1.05
C LEU A 114 -6.62 -0.73 -0.38
N ARG A 115 -7.10 0.50 -0.18
CA ARG A 115 -8.45 0.76 0.36
C ARG A 115 -9.55 0.24 -0.56
N GLY A 116 -9.48 0.53 -1.85
CA GLY A 116 -10.46 0.03 -2.83
C GLY A 116 -10.50 -1.50 -2.88
N LEU A 117 -9.36 -2.18 -2.71
CA LEU A 117 -9.29 -3.64 -2.63
C LEU A 117 -9.91 -4.18 -1.32
N VAL A 118 -9.65 -3.52 -0.18
CA VAL A 118 -10.29 -3.85 1.10
C VAL A 118 -11.81 -3.70 1.02
N GLU A 119 -12.31 -2.64 0.37
CA GLU A 119 -13.73 -2.40 0.13
C GLU A 119 -14.36 -3.48 -0.75
N LYS A 120 -13.61 -4.01 -1.72
CA LYS A 120 -13.98 -5.19 -2.53
C LYS A 120 -13.86 -6.53 -1.78
N GLY A 121 -13.32 -6.51 -0.56
CA GLY A 121 -13.26 -7.66 0.33
C GLY A 121 -11.92 -8.41 0.37
N ALA A 122 -10.89 -7.91 -0.31
CA ALA A 122 -9.55 -8.50 -0.29
C ALA A 122 -8.84 -8.31 1.06
N GLU A 123 -8.00 -9.28 1.43
CA GLU A 123 -7.17 -9.22 2.63
C GLU A 123 -5.85 -8.49 2.35
N CYS A 124 -5.85 -7.19 2.65
CA CYS A 124 -4.68 -6.35 2.41
C CYS A 124 -3.85 -6.14 3.69
N LEU A 125 -2.56 -5.82 3.51
CA LEU A 125 -1.64 -5.49 4.59
C LEU A 125 -0.71 -4.35 4.18
N PHE A 126 -0.54 -3.35 5.05
CA PHE A 126 0.41 -2.25 4.88
C PHE A 126 1.60 -2.39 5.81
N TYR A 127 2.80 -2.09 5.30
CA TYR A 127 4.00 -1.87 6.08
C TYR A 127 4.84 -0.73 5.51
N ASP A 128 5.30 0.19 6.38
CA ASP A 128 6.49 1.00 6.08
C ASP A 128 7.72 0.10 6.22
N PHE A 129 8.59 0.12 5.21
CA PHE A 129 9.72 -0.80 5.14
C PHE A 129 10.67 -0.69 6.34
N ARG A 130 10.90 0.52 6.89
CA ARG A 130 11.76 0.68 8.07
C ARG A 130 11.10 0.14 9.32
N GLU A 131 9.80 0.37 9.49
CA GLU A 131 9.05 -0.14 10.63
C GLU A 131 8.93 -1.67 10.59
N LEU A 132 8.82 -2.26 9.40
CA LEU A 132 8.89 -3.71 9.23
C LEU A 132 10.23 -4.27 9.70
N LEU A 133 11.35 -3.71 9.23
CA LEU A 133 12.68 -4.15 9.64
C LEU A 133 12.87 -4.04 11.16
N LYS A 134 12.43 -2.92 11.76
CA LYS A 134 12.46 -2.75 13.24
C LYS A 134 11.62 -3.80 13.96
N SER A 135 10.44 -4.11 13.45
CA SER A 135 9.54 -5.12 14.04
C SER A 135 10.18 -6.51 14.01
N ILE A 136 10.85 -6.87 12.91
CA ILE A 136 11.59 -8.13 12.78
C ILE A 136 12.76 -8.15 13.76
N GLN A 137 13.57 -7.09 13.82
CA GLN A 137 14.70 -7.02 14.76
C GLN A 137 14.26 -7.10 16.22
N ALA A 138 13.17 -6.44 16.58
CA ALA A 138 12.62 -6.47 17.93
C ALA A 138 12.20 -7.89 18.35
N SER A 139 11.77 -8.72 17.39
CA SER A 139 11.37 -10.11 17.64
C SER A 139 12.52 -11.03 18.07
N TYR A 140 13.78 -10.65 17.81
CA TYR A 140 14.96 -11.40 18.25
C TYR A 140 15.33 -11.15 19.72
N ASN A 141 14.70 -10.18 20.38
CA ASN A 141 14.94 -9.94 21.80
C ASN A 141 14.43 -11.15 22.62
N PRO A 142 15.25 -11.77 23.49
CA PRO A 142 14.83 -12.93 24.29
C PRO A 142 13.62 -12.67 25.21
N VAL A 143 13.33 -11.40 25.51
CA VAL A 143 12.19 -10.97 26.32
C VAL A 143 10.93 -10.71 25.47
N SER A 144 11.06 -10.69 24.14
CA SER A 144 9.94 -10.53 23.22
C SER A 144 9.02 -11.76 23.29
N GLN A 145 7.71 -11.52 23.44
CA GLN A 145 6.70 -12.57 23.29
C GLN A 145 6.37 -12.84 21.81
N THR A 146 6.88 -12.00 20.90
CA THR A 146 6.64 -12.11 19.46
C THR A 146 7.85 -12.70 18.77
N THR A 147 7.66 -13.80 18.05
CA THR A 147 8.71 -14.45 17.26
C THR A 147 8.85 -13.79 15.88
N GLU A 148 10.01 -13.94 15.25
CA GLU A 148 10.23 -13.48 13.88
C GLU A 148 9.16 -13.98 12.91
N MET A 149 8.80 -15.26 13.02
CA MET A 149 7.81 -15.85 12.14
C MET A 149 6.41 -15.26 12.33
N GLN A 150 6.05 -14.84 13.54
CA GLN A 150 4.78 -14.14 13.79
C GLN A 150 4.73 -12.75 13.15
N VAL A 151 5.87 -12.10 12.93
CA VAL A 151 5.96 -10.83 12.19
C VAL A 151 5.98 -11.08 10.69
N LEU A 152 6.77 -12.05 10.23
CA LEU A 152 6.98 -12.33 8.81
C LEU A 152 5.79 -13.02 8.15
N SER A 153 5.17 -14.03 8.78
CA SER A 153 4.10 -14.83 8.15
C SER A 153 2.98 -13.97 7.56
N PRO A 154 2.41 -12.97 8.27
CA PRO A 154 1.42 -12.06 7.68
C PRO A 154 1.94 -11.31 6.45
N VAL A 155 3.22 -10.90 6.43
CA VAL A 155 3.84 -10.19 5.31
C VAL A 155 4.06 -11.11 4.11
N LEU A 156 4.46 -12.35 4.34
CA LEU A 156 4.68 -13.34 3.28
C LEU A 156 3.34 -13.82 2.69
N GLU A 157 2.32 -13.99 3.53
CA GLU A 157 1.06 -14.66 3.18
C GLU A 157 -0.09 -13.72 2.85
N ALA A 158 0.02 -12.40 3.09
CA ALA A 158 -1.03 -11.45 2.72
C ALA A 158 -1.40 -11.58 1.24
N GLU A 159 -2.71 -11.58 0.95
CA GLU A 159 -3.26 -11.58 -0.41
C GLU A 159 -2.71 -10.39 -1.20
N VAL A 160 -2.78 -9.19 -0.61
CA VAL A 160 -2.16 -7.99 -1.15
C VAL A 160 -1.29 -7.31 -0.09
N LEU A 161 0.01 -7.19 -0.36
CA LEU A 161 0.94 -6.44 0.49
C LEU A 161 1.25 -5.08 -0.13
N LEU A 162 1.12 -4.00 0.63
CA LEU A 162 1.71 -2.71 0.33
C LEU A 162 2.96 -2.51 1.19
N LEU A 163 4.13 -2.51 0.54
CA LEU A 163 5.42 -2.20 1.13
C LEU A 163 5.86 -0.79 0.74
N ASP A 164 5.70 0.15 1.68
CA ASP A 164 5.97 1.58 1.48
C ASP A 164 7.45 1.92 1.75
N ASP A 165 8.02 2.78 0.91
CA ASP A 165 9.38 3.34 1.02
C ASP A 165 10.49 2.27 0.98
N LEU A 166 10.38 1.31 0.06
CA LEU A 166 11.39 0.27 -0.14
C LEU A 166 12.75 0.89 -0.51
N GLY A 167 13.79 0.43 0.17
CA GLY A 167 15.15 0.96 0.06
C GLY A 167 15.43 2.15 0.98
N ALA A 168 14.49 2.62 1.80
CA ALA A 168 14.73 3.74 2.72
C ALA A 168 15.82 3.46 3.77
N SER A 169 16.03 2.20 4.14
CA SER A 169 17.14 1.79 5.01
C SER A 169 18.44 1.62 4.22
N LYS A 170 19.58 1.91 4.86
CA LYS A 170 20.88 1.59 4.28
C LYS A 170 21.01 0.07 4.07
N PRO A 171 21.56 -0.38 2.94
CA PRO A 171 21.78 -1.80 2.72
C PRO A 171 22.82 -2.33 3.71
N SER A 172 22.44 -3.35 4.47
CA SER A 172 23.33 -4.23 5.23
C SER A 172 23.05 -5.66 4.80
N THR A 173 23.96 -6.60 5.08
CA THR A 173 23.74 -8.02 4.74
C THR A 173 22.39 -8.51 5.27
N TRP A 174 22.08 -8.22 6.53
CA TRP A 174 20.79 -8.59 7.12
C TRP A 174 19.59 -7.92 6.43
N VAL A 175 19.67 -6.65 6.04
CA VAL A 175 18.59 -5.97 5.30
C VAL A 175 18.38 -6.61 3.93
N LEU A 176 19.47 -6.90 3.21
CA LEU A 176 19.43 -7.52 1.89
C LEU A 176 18.87 -8.95 1.96
N ASP A 177 19.27 -9.72 2.98
CA ASP A 177 18.74 -11.07 3.21
C ASP A 177 17.24 -11.04 3.55
N THR A 178 16.82 -10.08 4.39
CA THR A 178 15.41 -9.92 4.79
C THR A 178 14.53 -9.51 3.61
N VAL A 179 14.95 -8.50 2.84
CA VAL A 179 14.25 -8.12 1.59
C VAL A 179 14.26 -9.29 0.61
N GLY A 180 15.39 -9.96 0.51
CA GLY A 180 15.58 -11.18 -0.26
C GLY A 180 14.51 -12.21 0.04
N HIS A 181 14.32 -12.53 1.31
CA HIS A 181 13.34 -13.49 1.76
C HIS A 181 11.91 -13.06 1.42
N ILE A 182 11.53 -11.82 1.76
CA ILE A 182 10.16 -11.30 1.54
C ILE A 182 9.82 -11.29 0.05
N ILE A 183 10.67 -10.69 -0.78
CA ILE A 183 10.42 -10.56 -2.21
C ILE A 183 10.44 -11.93 -2.89
N ASN A 184 11.37 -12.83 -2.53
CA ASN A 184 11.44 -14.15 -3.16
C ASN A 184 10.24 -15.02 -2.83
N SER A 185 9.79 -15.02 -1.57
CA SER A 185 8.61 -15.81 -1.18
C SER A 185 7.37 -15.34 -1.94
N ARG A 186 7.13 -14.02 -1.96
CA ARG A 186 5.95 -13.45 -2.63
C ARG A 186 6.02 -13.60 -4.15
N TYR A 187 7.22 -13.48 -4.73
CA TYR A 187 7.49 -13.74 -6.14
C TYR A 187 7.15 -15.19 -6.51
N ASN A 188 7.65 -16.17 -5.75
CA ASN A 188 7.43 -17.60 -6.02
C ASN A 188 5.94 -17.98 -5.89
N ASP A 189 5.25 -17.39 -4.91
CA ASP A 189 3.82 -17.63 -4.67
C ASP A 189 2.91 -16.77 -5.55
N LYS A 190 3.47 -15.95 -6.45
CA LYS A 190 2.74 -15.00 -7.32
C LYS A 190 1.78 -14.10 -6.54
N ARG A 191 2.19 -13.62 -5.37
CA ARG A 191 1.37 -12.78 -4.50
C ARG A 191 1.47 -11.31 -4.88
N VAL A 192 0.32 -10.65 -5.03
CA VAL A 192 0.23 -9.22 -5.38
C VAL A 192 0.99 -8.38 -4.37
N THR A 193 1.93 -7.58 -4.87
CA THR A 193 2.74 -6.69 -4.03
C THR A 193 2.78 -5.29 -4.61
N LEU A 194 2.23 -4.33 -3.90
CA LEU A 194 2.33 -2.90 -4.18
C LEU A 194 3.58 -2.38 -3.48
N ILE A 195 4.44 -1.68 -4.19
CA ILE A 195 5.71 -1.20 -3.65
C ILE A 195 5.84 0.28 -3.99
N THR A 196 6.29 1.09 -3.04
CA THR A 196 6.72 2.47 -3.34
C THR A 196 8.22 2.60 -3.08
N THR A 197 8.92 3.36 -3.92
CA THR A 197 10.34 3.65 -3.72
C THR A 197 10.72 5.03 -4.24
N ASN A 198 11.67 5.67 -3.57
CA ASN A 198 12.27 6.93 -4.00
C ASN A 198 13.53 6.73 -4.86
N TYR A 199 13.98 5.48 -5.03
CA TYR A 199 15.23 5.16 -5.73
C TYR A 199 14.92 4.75 -7.16
N LEU A 200 15.38 5.54 -8.12
CA LEU A 200 15.26 5.25 -9.56
C LEU A 200 16.43 4.37 -10.01
N ASP A 201 16.26 3.61 -11.10
CA ASP A 201 17.38 2.82 -11.66
C ASP A 201 18.38 3.66 -12.46
N THR A 202 17.98 4.86 -12.82
CA THR A 202 18.86 5.88 -13.37
C THR A 202 19.24 6.83 -12.23
N PRO A 203 20.51 6.85 -11.79
CA PRO A 203 20.96 7.84 -10.82
C PRO A 203 20.88 9.24 -11.45
N ALA A 204 20.49 10.25 -10.68
CA ALA A 204 20.63 11.63 -11.12
C ALA A 204 22.13 11.95 -11.25
N GLN A 205 22.62 12.20 -12.48
CA GLN A 205 24.05 12.37 -12.76
C GLN A 205 24.57 13.80 -12.54
N THR A 206 24.06 14.52 -11.54
CA THR A 206 24.45 15.93 -11.34
C THR A 206 25.24 16.10 -10.03
N GLY A 207 26.49 15.62 -10.02
CA GLY A 207 27.45 15.89 -8.94
C GLY A 207 28.56 14.82 -8.78
N PRO A 208 29.58 15.08 -7.93
CA PRO A 208 30.61 14.10 -7.57
C PRO A 208 30.07 12.94 -6.71
N VAL A 209 28.85 13.07 -6.20
CA VAL A 209 28.12 12.05 -5.44
C VAL A 209 26.98 11.57 -6.32
N ARG A 210 27.00 10.27 -6.63
CA ARG A 210 25.91 9.59 -7.33
C ARG A 210 24.84 9.20 -6.31
N ASP A 211 23.58 9.50 -6.61
CA ASP A 211 22.45 8.99 -5.83
C ASP A 211 22.36 7.45 -5.97
N ASP A 212 22.01 6.78 -4.86
CA ASP A 212 21.78 5.34 -4.88
C ASP A 212 20.63 4.99 -5.84
N THR A 213 20.80 3.92 -6.60
CA THR A 213 19.72 3.32 -7.39
C THR A 213 18.94 2.29 -6.58
N LEU A 214 17.80 1.82 -7.09
CA LEU A 214 17.09 0.72 -6.44
C LEU A 214 17.99 -0.52 -6.31
N ALA A 215 18.76 -0.87 -7.34
CA ALA A 215 19.74 -1.95 -7.28
C ALA A 215 20.78 -1.77 -6.17
N ASP A 216 21.25 -0.54 -5.93
CA ASP A 216 22.21 -0.24 -4.85
C ASP A 216 21.58 -0.49 -3.46
N ARG A 217 20.26 -0.34 -3.33
CA ARG A 217 19.54 -0.49 -2.06
C ARG A 217 19.05 -1.90 -1.76
N ILE A 218 18.67 -2.68 -2.78
CA ILE A 218 18.07 -4.02 -2.59
C ILE A 218 18.81 -5.15 -3.32
N GLY A 219 19.85 -4.83 -4.09
CA GLY A 219 20.60 -5.77 -4.91
C GLY A 219 19.96 -6.03 -6.29
N GLU A 220 20.82 -6.29 -7.27
CA GLU A 220 20.46 -6.51 -8.69
C GLU A 220 19.40 -7.60 -8.87
N ARG A 221 19.53 -8.70 -8.12
CA ARG A 221 18.61 -9.85 -8.20
C ARG A 221 17.20 -9.47 -7.74
N MET A 222 17.07 -8.73 -6.64
CA MET A 222 15.75 -8.32 -6.15
C MET A 222 15.13 -7.29 -7.08
N ARG A 223 15.92 -6.33 -7.57
CA ARG A 223 15.46 -5.39 -8.60
C ARG A 223 14.87 -6.14 -9.79
N SER A 224 15.60 -7.13 -10.35
CA SER A 224 15.11 -7.93 -11.49
C SER A 224 13.76 -8.60 -11.19
N ARG A 225 13.59 -9.19 -10.01
CA ARG A 225 12.33 -9.83 -9.61
C ARG A 225 11.18 -8.83 -9.48
N LEU A 226 11.44 -7.65 -8.93
CA LEU A 226 10.43 -6.59 -8.86
C LEU A 226 9.95 -6.15 -10.23
N TYR A 227 10.84 -6.05 -11.21
CA TYR A 227 10.49 -5.71 -12.59
C TYR A 227 9.70 -6.80 -13.31
N GLU A 228 9.84 -8.05 -12.88
CA GLU A 228 9.08 -9.18 -13.44
C GLU A 228 7.70 -9.31 -12.78
N MET A 229 7.62 -9.18 -11.45
CA MET A 229 6.35 -9.34 -10.72
C MET A 229 5.52 -8.06 -10.61
N CYS A 230 6.06 -6.90 -10.98
CA CYS A 230 5.34 -5.63 -10.89
C CYS A 230 5.37 -4.87 -12.21
N ARG A 231 4.24 -4.24 -12.54
CA ARG A 231 4.21 -3.17 -13.52
C ARG A 231 4.75 -1.89 -12.89
N VAL A 232 5.72 -1.25 -13.53
CA VAL A 232 6.29 0.01 -13.06
C VAL A 232 5.33 1.17 -13.32
N VAL A 233 5.13 2.00 -12.30
CA VAL A 233 4.35 3.24 -12.37
C VAL A 233 5.25 4.39 -11.96
N ARG A 234 5.64 5.24 -12.92
CA ARG A 234 6.51 6.38 -12.66
C ARG A 234 5.67 7.61 -12.31
N LEU A 235 6.03 8.29 -11.24
CA LEU A 235 5.47 9.59 -10.87
C LEU A 235 6.57 10.63 -10.92
N GLU A 236 6.37 11.65 -11.74
CA GLU A 236 7.23 12.83 -11.80
C GLU A 236 6.43 14.04 -11.33
N ALA A 237 6.88 14.67 -10.25
CA ALA A 237 6.25 15.85 -9.70
C ALA A 237 7.21 16.59 -8.77
N GLU A 238 6.91 17.87 -8.53
CA GLU A 238 7.45 18.61 -7.40
C GLU A 238 6.97 18.01 -6.07
N ASP A 239 7.72 18.27 -4.99
CA ASP A 239 7.31 17.83 -3.66
C ASP A 239 6.04 18.57 -3.19
N PHE A 240 4.88 17.93 -3.37
CA PHE A 240 3.58 18.45 -2.92
C PHE A 240 3.54 18.70 -1.41
N ARG A 241 4.31 17.95 -0.59
CA ARG A 241 4.32 18.13 0.88
C ARG A 241 4.95 19.46 1.25
N ARG A 242 5.95 19.93 0.51
CA ARG A 242 6.53 21.27 0.67
C ARG A 242 5.50 22.35 0.33
N ARG A 243 4.81 22.22 -0.79
CA ARG A 243 3.83 23.21 -1.26
C ARG A 243 2.64 23.37 -0.29
N VAL A 244 2.01 22.26 0.12
CA VAL A 244 0.81 22.31 0.99
C VAL A 244 1.15 22.81 2.39
N LYS A 245 2.24 22.31 3.02
CA LYS A 245 2.61 22.77 4.37
C LYS A 245 3.10 24.22 4.37
N GLN A 246 3.92 24.65 3.40
CA GLN A 246 4.40 26.04 3.37
C GLN A 246 3.28 27.05 3.08
N ALA A 247 2.28 26.69 2.28
CA ALA A 247 1.09 27.52 2.07
C ALA A 247 0.24 27.68 3.36
N GLN A 248 0.22 26.66 4.23
CA GLN A 248 -0.48 26.71 5.52
C GLN A 248 0.28 27.50 6.61
N TYR A 249 1.58 27.74 6.45
CA TYR A 249 2.39 28.55 7.39
C TYR A 249 2.48 30.04 7.02
N HIS A 250 1.85 30.48 5.93
CA HIS A 250 1.68 31.92 5.68
C HIS A 250 0.59 32.45 6.61
N PHE A 251 1.00 33.02 7.74
CA PHE A 251 0.14 33.79 8.62
C PHE A 251 -0.53 34.91 7.82
N SER A 252 -1.86 34.96 7.88
CA SER A 252 -2.65 36.14 7.50
C SER A 252 -2.53 37.20 8.59
#